data_AF-A0A7Y4TB13-F1
#
_entry.id   AF-A0A7Y4TB13-F1
#
_cell.length_a   1.000
_cell.length_b   1.000
_cell.length_c   1.000
_cell.angle_alpha   90.00
_cell.angle_beta   90.00
_cell.angle_gamma   90.00
#
_symmetry.space_group_name_H-M   'P 1'
#
loop_
_entity.id
_entity.type
_entity.pdbx_description
1 polymer ?
#
loop_
_entity_poly.entity_id
_entity_poly.type
_entity_poly.pdbx_seq_one_letter_code
_entity_poly.pdbx_strand_id
1 'polypeptide(L)'
;MNRWLLTKLLEWGKTQIGDVNMDYAYHLRDVAPSRLWRFSMIKVVEGNRKFTPADAYHTAGMAAAMVEDCGPCVQIHVNLALKDGVGADVLRALAARQLDKVPPHVALAFRYGEAVSRGEMADDMRDAIRKLWGEKGLIELAFVIATARFYPGLKRGLGFAHTCERVVVNDRVTPTAKVA
;
A
#
# COMPACT_ATOMS: atom_id res chain seq x y z
N MET A 1 13.75 15.30 -20.40
CA MET A 1 13.97 15.20 -18.94
C MET A 1 15.24 14.42 -18.69
N ASN A 2 16.05 14.77 -17.70
CA ASN A 2 17.37 14.19 -17.51
C ASN A 2 17.28 12.75 -16.95
N ARG A 3 17.76 11.76 -17.71
CA ARG A 3 17.77 10.32 -17.35
C ARG A 3 18.53 10.04 -16.05
N TRP A 4 19.62 10.77 -15.79
CA TRP A 4 20.41 10.64 -14.57
C TRP A 4 19.58 11.04 -13.34
N LEU A 5 18.86 12.17 -13.41
CA LEU A 5 17.99 12.64 -12.31
C LEU A 5 16.88 11.63 -12.01
N LEU A 6 16.21 11.11 -13.06
CA LEU A 6 15.18 10.10 -12.88
C LEU A 6 15.73 8.78 -12.30
N THR A 7 16.96 8.40 -12.66
CA THR A 7 17.61 7.23 -12.08
C THR A 7 17.88 7.43 -10.59
N LYS A 8 18.39 8.59 -10.20
CA LYS A 8 18.61 8.94 -8.78
C LYS A 8 17.32 8.96 -7.99
N LEU A 9 16.23 9.46 -8.58
CA LEU A 9 14.90 9.41 -7.99
C LEU A 9 14.43 7.96 -7.75
N LEU A 10 14.62 7.05 -8.70
CA LEU A 10 14.25 5.65 -8.57
C LEU A 10 15.11 4.91 -7.53
N GLU A 11 16.42 5.15 -7.52
CA GLU A 11 17.34 4.60 -6.52
C GLU A 11 16.93 5.06 -5.11
N TRP A 12 16.64 6.35 -4.94
CA TRP A 12 16.11 6.86 -3.67
C TRP A 12 14.78 6.21 -3.30
N GLY A 13 13.84 6.10 -4.25
CA GLY A 13 12.54 5.45 -4.03
C GLY A 13 12.70 4.00 -3.54
N LYS A 14 13.63 3.24 -4.13
CA LYS A 14 13.95 1.87 -3.70
C LYS A 14 14.38 1.79 -2.24
N THR A 15 15.20 2.74 -1.76
CA THR A 15 15.58 2.79 -0.33
C THR A 15 14.41 3.08 0.61
N GLN A 16 13.34 3.71 0.12
CA GLN A 16 12.17 4.03 0.94
C GLN A 16 11.19 2.85 1.05
N ILE A 17 10.99 2.11 -0.03
CA ILE A 17 9.99 1.03 -0.11
C ILE A 17 10.56 -0.38 0.17
N GLY A 18 11.89 -0.49 0.31
CA GLY A 18 12.61 -1.76 0.43
C GLY A 18 12.98 -2.37 -0.91
N ASP A 19 13.67 -3.52 -0.89
CA ASP A 19 14.15 -4.20 -2.09
C ASP A 19 13.02 -4.93 -2.83
N VAL A 20 12.19 -4.15 -3.52
CA VAL A 20 11.10 -4.62 -4.38
C VAL A 20 11.43 -4.27 -5.83
N ASN A 21 11.08 -5.15 -6.77
CA ASN A 21 11.32 -4.93 -8.19
C ASN A 21 10.61 -3.64 -8.68
N MET A 22 11.37 -2.78 -9.37
CA MET A 22 10.91 -1.50 -9.95
C MET A 22 11.11 -1.42 -11.48
N ASP A 23 11.19 -2.55 -12.18
CA ASP A 23 11.47 -2.62 -13.62
C ASP A 23 10.48 -1.80 -14.44
N TYR A 24 9.20 -1.78 -14.05
CA TYR A 24 8.19 -0.92 -14.67
C TYR A 24 8.56 0.57 -14.64
N ALA A 25 9.20 1.04 -13.56
CA ALA A 25 9.57 2.43 -13.38
C ALA A 25 10.85 2.76 -14.18
N TYR A 26 11.80 1.81 -14.26
CA TYR A 26 12.95 1.92 -15.15
C TYR A 26 12.54 1.88 -16.63
N HIS A 27 11.55 1.06 -16.99
CA HIS A 27 10.96 1.05 -18.32
C HIS A 27 10.30 2.40 -18.65
N LEU A 28 9.51 2.97 -17.73
CA LEU A 28 8.94 4.31 -17.90
C LEU A 28 10.02 5.39 -18.03
N ARG A 29 11.14 5.30 -17.30
CA ARG A 29 12.28 6.22 -17.43
C ARG A 29 12.81 6.24 -18.87
N ASP A 30 12.99 5.05 -19.45
CA ASP A 30 13.69 4.90 -20.73
C ASP A 30 12.76 5.14 -21.93
N VAL A 31 11.48 4.76 -21.85
CA VAL A 31 10.52 4.88 -22.97
C VAL A 31 9.68 6.16 -22.88
N ALA A 32 9.22 6.54 -21.69
CA ALA A 32 8.25 7.62 -21.49
C ALA A 32 8.56 8.46 -20.24
N PRO A 33 9.73 9.14 -20.16
CA PRO A 33 10.19 9.78 -18.93
C PRO A 33 9.18 10.81 -18.38
N SER A 34 8.48 11.55 -19.24
CA SER A 34 7.42 12.49 -18.83
C SER A 34 6.29 11.82 -18.05
N ARG A 35 5.96 10.56 -18.38
CA ARG A 35 5.01 9.73 -17.63
C ARG A 35 5.59 9.30 -16.29
N LEU A 36 6.88 8.92 -16.23
CA LEU A 36 7.53 8.59 -14.96
C LEU A 36 7.51 9.76 -13.96
N TRP A 37 7.78 10.99 -14.42
CA TRP A 37 7.72 12.16 -13.54
C TRP A 37 6.33 12.38 -12.97
N ARG A 38 5.29 12.36 -13.81
CA ARG A 38 3.89 12.46 -13.34
C ARG A 38 3.52 11.33 -12.40
N PHE A 39 4.00 10.12 -12.68
CA PHE A 39 3.85 8.96 -11.81
C PHE A 39 4.50 9.19 -10.44
N SER A 40 5.70 9.78 -10.35
CA SER A 40 6.34 10.07 -9.06
C SER A 40 5.56 11.07 -8.20
N MET A 41 4.75 11.92 -8.82
CA MET A 41 3.86 12.86 -8.10
C MET A 41 2.70 12.15 -7.37
N ILE A 42 2.42 10.86 -7.64
CA ILE A 42 1.39 10.11 -6.92
C ILE A 42 1.66 10.07 -5.41
N LYS A 43 2.94 10.06 -4.98
CA LYS A 43 3.27 10.16 -3.56
C LYS A 43 2.97 11.53 -2.95
N VAL A 44 3.05 12.60 -3.75
CA VAL A 44 2.61 13.93 -3.33
C VAL A 44 1.08 13.98 -3.19
N VAL A 45 0.36 13.29 -4.10
CA VAL A 45 -1.10 13.16 -4.03
C VAL A 45 -1.55 12.35 -2.81
N GLU A 46 -0.85 11.25 -2.49
CA GLU A 46 -1.09 10.47 -1.26
C GLU A 46 -0.93 11.33 -0.01
N GLY A 47 0.14 12.14 0.01
CA GLY A 47 0.50 12.95 1.16
C GLY A 47 1.19 12.15 2.26
N ASN A 48 1.47 12.82 3.38
CA ASN A 48 2.09 12.20 4.55
C ASN A 48 1.01 11.87 5.59
N ARG A 49 1.15 10.72 6.25
CA ARG A 49 0.36 10.34 7.42
C ARG A 49 0.60 11.30 8.59
N LYS A 50 -0.47 11.82 9.20
CA LYS A 50 -0.48 12.76 10.33
C LYS A 50 -1.62 12.53 11.32
N PHE A 51 -2.80 12.11 10.87
CA PHE A 51 -4.02 12.05 11.67
C PHE A 51 -4.39 10.63 12.12
N THR A 52 -3.87 9.62 11.42
CA THR A 52 -4.09 8.21 11.74
C THR A 52 -2.84 7.54 12.36
N PRO A 53 -3.05 6.57 13.28
CA PRO A 53 -2.00 5.67 13.74
C PRO A 53 -1.32 4.92 12.58
N ALA A 54 -0.03 4.61 12.74
CA ALA A 54 0.75 3.94 11.71
C ALA A 54 0.15 2.60 11.28
N ASP A 55 -0.34 1.82 12.26
CA ASP A 55 -0.96 0.52 12.01
C ASP A 55 -2.23 0.67 11.17
N ALA A 56 -3.16 1.58 11.51
CA ALA A 56 -4.36 1.83 10.73
C ALA A 56 -4.05 2.29 9.30
N TYR A 57 -3.15 3.26 9.13
CA TYR A 57 -2.81 3.81 7.81
C TYR A 57 -2.20 2.76 6.88
N HIS A 58 -1.13 2.09 7.33
CA HIS A 58 -0.41 1.16 6.46
C HIS A 58 -1.24 -0.09 6.19
N THR A 59 -2.05 -0.54 7.14
CA THR A 59 -2.86 -1.76 6.97
C THR A 59 -4.07 -1.55 6.09
N ALA A 60 -4.67 -0.35 6.04
CA ALA A 60 -5.68 0.00 5.05
C ALA A 60 -5.11 -0.06 3.62
N GLY A 61 -3.91 0.51 3.39
CA GLY A 61 -3.21 0.41 2.10
C GLY A 61 -2.79 -1.04 1.77
N MET A 62 -2.30 -1.79 2.76
CA MET A 62 -1.97 -3.22 2.61
C MET A 62 -3.19 -4.03 2.17
N ALA A 63 -4.34 -3.83 2.80
CA ALA A 63 -5.61 -4.48 2.44
C ALA A 63 -5.98 -4.19 0.98
N ALA A 64 -5.88 -2.93 0.56
CA ALA A 64 -6.14 -2.53 -0.82
C ALA A 64 -5.20 -3.22 -1.83
N ALA A 65 -3.91 -3.27 -1.54
CA ALA A 65 -2.93 -3.99 -2.36
C ALA A 65 -3.20 -5.51 -2.41
N MET A 66 -3.74 -6.09 -1.34
CA MET A 66 -4.15 -7.50 -1.32
C MET A 66 -5.38 -7.74 -2.20
N VAL A 67 -6.38 -6.83 -2.21
CA VAL A 67 -7.54 -6.93 -3.11
C VAL A 67 -7.12 -6.89 -4.58
N GLU A 68 -6.11 -6.08 -4.90
CA GLU A 68 -5.58 -5.94 -6.26
C GLU A 68 -4.66 -7.09 -6.70
N ASP A 69 -4.41 -8.08 -5.84
CA ASP A 69 -3.55 -9.24 -6.07
C ASP A 69 -2.14 -8.88 -6.57
N CYS A 70 -1.54 -7.80 -6.02
CA CYS A 70 -0.18 -7.38 -6.34
C CYS A 70 0.78 -7.71 -5.18
N GLY A 71 1.42 -8.89 -5.22
CA GLY A 71 2.37 -9.34 -4.19
C GLY A 71 3.46 -8.32 -3.83
N PRO A 72 4.20 -7.77 -4.82
CA PRO A 72 5.17 -6.70 -4.58
C PRO A 72 4.57 -5.46 -3.91
N CYS A 73 3.32 -5.11 -4.22
CA CYS A 73 2.65 -3.96 -3.62
C CYS A 73 2.30 -4.22 -2.16
N VAL A 74 1.85 -5.43 -1.81
CA VAL A 74 1.65 -5.83 -0.41
C VAL A 74 2.97 -5.77 0.36
N GLN A 75 4.07 -6.25 -0.22
CA GLN A 75 5.39 -6.17 0.40
C GLN A 75 5.83 -4.73 0.68
N ILE A 76 5.57 -3.79 -0.24
CA ILE A 76 5.85 -2.36 -0.03
C ILE A 76 5.12 -1.84 1.22
N HIS A 77 3.83 -2.15 1.36
CA HIS A 77 3.07 -1.73 2.54
C HIS A 77 3.57 -2.39 3.84
N VAL A 78 3.99 -3.65 3.79
CA VAL A 78 4.65 -4.33 4.93
C VAL A 78 5.94 -3.61 5.32
N ASN A 79 6.81 -3.29 4.35
CA ASN A 79 8.08 -2.61 4.60
C ASN A 79 7.87 -1.22 5.20
N LEU A 80 6.93 -0.45 4.66
CA LEU A 80 6.58 0.88 5.17
C LEU A 80 5.97 0.81 6.58
N ALA A 81 5.11 -0.18 6.84
CA ALA A 81 4.53 -0.40 8.16
C ALA A 81 5.61 -0.73 9.21
N LEU A 82 6.54 -1.64 8.88
CA LEU A 82 7.66 -2.00 9.76
C LEU A 82 8.56 -0.78 10.05
N LYS A 83 8.86 0.01 9.02
CA LYS A 83 9.63 1.25 9.16
C LYS A 83 8.96 2.28 10.09
N ASP A 84 7.63 2.33 10.08
CA ASP A 84 6.83 3.17 10.97
C ASP A 84 6.53 2.52 12.34
N GLY A 85 7.14 1.36 12.65
CA GLY A 85 7.05 0.72 13.96
C GLY A 85 5.82 -0.16 14.17
N VAL A 86 5.09 -0.52 13.11
CA VAL A 86 3.98 -1.47 13.21
C VAL A 86 4.52 -2.86 13.55
N GLY A 87 3.91 -3.52 14.55
CA GLY A 87 4.36 -4.83 15.01
C GLY A 87 4.30 -5.91 13.94
N ALA A 88 5.38 -6.68 13.79
CA ALA A 88 5.47 -7.77 12.82
C ALA A 88 4.34 -8.80 12.96
N ASP A 89 3.93 -9.12 14.19
CA ASP A 89 2.85 -10.10 14.41
C ASP A 89 1.48 -9.60 13.96
N VAL A 90 1.23 -8.28 14.05
CA VAL A 90 0.03 -7.66 13.48
C VAL A 90 0.04 -7.83 11.96
N LEU A 91 1.14 -7.48 11.30
CA LEU A 91 1.26 -7.59 9.83
C LEU A 91 1.12 -9.04 9.36
N ARG A 92 1.69 -10.00 10.09
CA ARG A 92 1.54 -11.44 9.78
C ARG A 92 0.10 -11.91 9.95
N ALA A 93 -0.56 -11.51 11.04
CA ALA A 93 -1.95 -11.85 11.28
C ALA A 93 -2.84 -11.30 10.15
N LEU A 94 -2.63 -10.05 9.73
CA LEU A 94 -3.37 -9.43 8.63
C LEU A 94 -3.10 -10.09 7.27
N ALA A 95 -1.83 -10.41 6.95
CA ALA A 95 -1.49 -11.14 5.73
C ALA A 95 -2.21 -12.50 5.67
N ALA A 96 -2.35 -13.16 6.83
CA ALA A 96 -3.09 -14.41 7.00
C ALA A 96 -4.60 -14.21 7.25
N ARG A 97 -5.13 -12.98 7.18
CA ARG A 97 -6.54 -12.60 7.43
C ARG A 97 -7.09 -12.98 8.81
N GLN A 98 -6.23 -13.08 9.82
CA GLN A 98 -6.59 -13.36 11.21
C GLN A 98 -6.97 -12.06 11.92
N LEU A 99 -8.07 -11.44 11.47
CA LEU A 99 -8.51 -10.12 11.93
C LEU A 99 -8.98 -10.10 13.40
N ASP A 100 -9.25 -11.27 13.97
CA ASP A 100 -9.56 -11.50 15.38
C ASP A 100 -8.32 -11.40 16.28
N LYS A 101 -7.11 -11.47 15.71
CA LYS A 101 -5.83 -11.44 16.44
C LYS A 101 -5.12 -10.10 16.42
N VAL A 102 -5.79 -9.05 15.95
CA VAL A 102 -5.24 -7.70 15.87
C VAL A 102 -6.13 -6.71 16.65
N PRO A 103 -5.61 -5.55 17.06
CA PRO A 103 -6.42 -4.55 17.73
C PRO A 103 -7.66 -4.15 16.89
N PRO A 104 -8.82 -3.87 17.52
CA PRO A 104 -10.06 -3.60 16.80
C PRO A 104 -9.97 -2.45 15.78
N HIS A 105 -9.21 -1.39 16.08
CA HIS A 105 -9.05 -0.26 15.15
C HIS A 105 -8.22 -0.64 13.90
N VAL A 106 -7.28 -1.57 14.04
CA VAL A 106 -6.51 -2.12 12.92
C VAL A 106 -7.38 -3.01 12.06
N ALA A 107 -8.16 -3.90 12.68
CA ALA A 107 -9.13 -4.74 11.96
C ALA A 107 -10.15 -3.89 11.19
N LEU A 108 -10.63 -2.79 11.80
CA LEU A 108 -11.52 -1.83 11.15
C LEU A 108 -10.85 -1.17 9.92
N ALA A 109 -9.65 -0.64 10.07
CA ALA A 109 -8.93 0.02 8.97
C ALA A 109 -8.62 -0.95 7.82
N PHE A 110 -8.23 -2.18 8.15
CA PHE A 110 -8.00 -3.24 7.16
C PHE A 110 -9.29 -3.58 6.39
N ARG A 111 -10.39 -3.86 7.10
CA ARG A 111 -11.70 -4.14 6.47
C ARG A 111 -12.19 -2.99 5.62
N TYR A 112 -12.00 -1.76 6.08
CA TYR A 112 -12.34 -0.56 5.31
C TYR A 112 -11.53 -0.47 4.01
N GLY A 113 -10.22 -0.74 4.09
CA GLY A 113 -9.35 -0.83 2.91
C GLY A 113 -9.82 -1.87 1.89
N GLU A 114 -10.24 -3.06 2.37
CA GLU A 114 -10.81 -4.10 1.50
C GLU A 114 -12.12 -3.64 0.84
N ALA A 115 -13.06 -3.17 1.65
CA ALA A 115 -14.40 -2.79 1.20
C ALA A 115 -14.33 -1.70 0.13
N VAL A 116 -13.59 -0.62 0.39
CA VAL A 116 -13.39 0.47 -0.58
C VAL A 116 -12.71 -0.03 -1.86
N SER A 117 -11.78 -0.98 -1.74
CA SER A 117 -11.08 -1.55 -2.90
C SER A 117 -11.99 -2.45 -3.75
N ARG A 118 -12.98 -3.09 -3.15
CA ARG A 118 -14.04 -3.85 -3.83
C ARG A 118 -15.14 -2.95 -4.42
N GLY A 119 -15.10 -1.64 -4.15
CA GLY A 119 -16.11 -0.69 -4.61
C GLY A 119 -17.35 -0.62 -3.70
N GLU A 120 -17.25 -1.14 -2.49
CA GLU A 120 -18.32 -1.04 -1.48
C GLU A 120 -18.36 0.36 -0.88
N MET A 121 -19.54 0.80 -0.46
CA MET A 121 -19.71 2.11 0.18
C MET A 121 -19.19 2.12 1.61
N ALA A 122 -19.32 1.04 2.38
CA ALA A 122 -18.77 0.93 3.74
C ALA A 122 -19.16 2.09 4.69
N ASP A 123 -20.42 2.57 4.61
CA ASP A 123 -20.91 3.73 5.38
C ASP A 123 -20.64 3.62 6.89
N ASP A 124 -21.01 2.50 7.49
CA ASP A 124 -20.80 2.27 8.93
C ASP A 124 -19.32 2.30 9.32
N MET A 125 -18.43 1.79 8.45
CA MET A 125 -16.98 1.83 8.69
C MET A 125 -16.44 3.25 8.57
N ARG A 126 -16.93 4.05 7.60
CA ARG A 126 -16.57 5.46 7.49
C ARG A 126 -16.95 6.22 8.74
N ASP A 127 -18.14 5.99 9.27
CA ASP A 127 -18.60 6.64 10.48
C ASP A 127 -17.81 6.22 11.72
N ALA A 128 -17.45 4.93 11.83
CA ALA A 128 -16.55 4.45 12.87
C ALA A 128 -15.15 5.09 12.77
N ILE A 129 -14.59 5.21 11.56
CA ILE A 129 -13.30 5.86 11.29
C ILE A 129 -13.35 7.34 11.66
N ARG A 130 -14.41 8.07 11.27
CA ARG A 130 -14.61 9.47 11.65
C ARG A 130 -14.68 9.66 13.16
N LYS A 131 -15.34 8.74 13.89
CA LYS A 131 -15.39 8.79 15.35
C LYS A 131 -14.00 8.60 15.99
N LEU A 132 -13.13 7.80 15.39
CA LEU A 132 -11.78 7.53 15.91
C LEU A 132 -10.75 8.62 15.56
N TRP A 133 -10.75 9.09 14.31
CA TRP A 133 -9.66 9.93 13.77
C TRP A 133 -10.16 11.20 13.05
N GLY A 134 -11.45 11.47 13.11
CA GLY A 134 -12.08 12.63 12.47
C GLY A 134 -12.08 12.55 10.94
N GLU A 135 -12.60 13.61 10.32
CA GLU A 135 -12.69 13.70 8.86
C GLU A 135 -11.30 13.67 8.19
N LYS A 136 -10.30 14.28 8.84
CA LYS A 136 -8.92 14.28 8.32
C LYS A 136 -8.31 12.87 8.30
N GLY A 137 -8.60 12.05 9.31
CA GLY A 137 -8.17 10.65 9.33
C GLY A 137 -8.87 9.82 8.25
N LEU A 138 -10.17 10.03 8.03
CA LEU A 138 -10.90 9.40 6.93
C LEU A 138 -10.28 9.75 5.56
N ILE A 139 -9.96 11.02 5.34
CA ILE A 139 -9.32 11.50 4.11
C ILE A 139 -7.96 10.81 3.92
N GLU A 140 -7.12 10.75 4.96
CA GLU A 140 -5.83 10.04 4.88
C GLU A 140 -5.99 8.59 4.45
N LEU A 141 -6.93 7.86 5.07
CA LEU A 141 -7.18 6.46 4.72
C LEU A 141 -7.69 6.32 3.29
N ALA A 142 -8.59 7.20 2.84
CA ALA A 142 -9.09 7.18 1.46
C ALA A 142 -7.96 7.38 0.45
N PHE A 143 -7.02 8.30 0.69
CA PHE A 143 -5.90 8.55 -0.20
C PHE A 143 -4.91 7.40 -0.24
N VAL A 144 -4.52 6.81 0.91
CA VAL A 144 -3.61 5.65 0.91
C VAL A 144 -4.23 4.43 0.23
N ILE A 145 -5.54 4.22 0.37
CA ILE A 145 -6.26 3.15 -0.34
C ILE A 145 -6.24 3.42 -1.86
N ALA A 146 -6.58 4.64 -2.27
CA ALA A 146 -6.64 5.00 -3.68
C ALA A 146 -5.28 4.87 -4.37
N THR A 147 -4.20 5.33 -3.74
CA THR A 147 -2.85 5.19 -4.31
C THR A 147 -2.35 3.75 -4.28
N ALA A 148 -2.68 2.96 -3.24
CA ALA A 148 -2.35 1.54 -3.18
C ALA A 148 -2.95 0.74 -4.35
N ARG A 149 -4.11 1.16 -4.87
CA ARG A 149 -4.77 0.55 -6.04
C ARG A 149 -4.23 1.03 -7.39
N PHE A 150 -3.64 2.23 -7.43
CA PHE A 150 -3.11 2.79 -8.66
C PHE A 150 -1.91 2.00 -9.20
N TYR A 151 -0.95 1.63 -8.34
CA TYR A 151 0.27 0.93 -8.77
C TYR A 151 -0.01 -0.46 -9.41
N PRO A 152 -0.86 -1.33 -8.81
CA PRO A 152 -1.26 -2.59 -9.44
C PRO A 152 -1.87 -2.43 -10.83
N GLY A 153 -2.79 -1.48 -11.02
CA GLY A 153 -3.43 -1.23 -12.31
C GLY A 153 -2.42 -0.80 -13.37
N LEU A 154 -1.50 0.11 -13.02
CA LEU A 154 -0.42 0.54 -13.92
C LEU A 154 0.51 -0.62 -14.28
N LYS A 155 0.96 -1.40 -13.29
CA LYS A 155 1.84 -2.55 -13.52
C LYS A 155 1.19 -3.59 -14.41
N ARG A 156 -0.10 -3.92 -14.18
CA ARG A 156 -0.87 -4.85 -15.04
C ARG A 156 -0.97 -4.33 -16.46
N GLY A 157 -1.33 -3.06 -16.64
CA GLY A 157 -1.43 -2.44 -17.96
C GLY A 157 -0.11 -2.41 -18.74
N LEU A 158 1.02 -2.32 -18.04
CA LEU A 158 2.36 -2.32 -18.65
C LEU A 158 2.98 -3.73 -18.79
N GLY A 159 2.34 -4.79 -18.25
CA GLY A 159 2.88 -6.16 -18.28
C GLY A 159 3.96 -6.46 -17.22
N PHE A 160 4.05 -5.66 -16.15
CA PHE A 160 5.00 -5.83 -15.03
C PHE A 160 4.32 -6.26 -13.73
N ALA A 161 3.11 -6.81 -13.80
CA ALA A 161 2.42 -7.31 -12.63
C ALA A 161 2.91 -8.69 -12.23
N HIS A 162 3.09 -8.89 -10.93
CA HIS A 162 3.41 -10.19 -10.35
C HIS A 162 2.36 -10.51 -9.29
N THR A 163 1.63 -11.60 -9.53
CA THR A 163 0.63 -12.17 -8.61
C THR A 163 1.31 -13.21 -7.72
N CYS A 164 0.69 -13.54 -6.58
CA CYS A 164 1.05 -14.72 -5.78
C CYS A 164 2.47 -14.73 -5.15
N GLU A 165 3.00 -13.58 -4.75
CA GLU A 165 4.23 -13.54 -3.94
C GLU A 165 3.90 -13.62 -2.44
N ARG A 166 4.64 -14.49 -1.72
CA ARG A 166 4.63 -14.52 -0.26
C ARG A 166 5.30 -13.24 0.25
N VAL A 167 4.78 -12.65 1.31
CA VAL A 167 5.40 -11.47 1.92
C VAL A 167 6.39 -11.88 2.99
N VAL A 168 7.49 -11.14 3.10
CA VAL A 168 8.50 -11.31 4.15
C VAL A 168 8.25 -10.26 5.23
N VAL A 169 8.02 -10.71 6.46
CA VAL A 169 7.84 -9.83 7.64
C VAL A 169 8.93 -10.14 8.65
N ASN A 170 9.92 -9.23 8.79
CA ASN A 170 11.16 -9.45 9.57
C ASN A 170 11.74 -10.85 9.30
N ASP A 171 12.13 -11.12 8.06
CA ASP A 171 12.74 -12.36 7.57
C ASP A 171 11.86 -13.62 7.58
N ARG A 172 10.63 -13.52 8.10
CA ARG A 172 9.66 -14.62 8.05
C ARG A 172 8.76 -14.52 6.83
N VAL A 173 8.89 -15.52 5.94
CA VAL A 173 7.95 -15.73 4.84
C VAL A 173 6.56 -16.02 5.38
N THR A 174 5.60 -15.20 5.00
CA THR A 174 4.20 -15.24 5.43
C THR A 174 3.30 -15.36 4.22
N PRO A 175 2.43 -16.39 4.14
CA PRO A 175 1.44 -16.49 3.08
C PRO A 175 0.47 -15.31 3.14
N THR A 176 0.22 -14.69 1.99
CA THR A 176 -0.91 -13.78 1.81
C THR A 176 -2.13 -14.62 1.45
N ALA A 177 -3.14 -14.61 2.32
CA ALA A 177 -4.38 -15.31 2.01
C ALA A 177 -5.10 -14.57 0.87
N LYS A 178 -5.60 -15.33 -0.11
CA LYS A 178 -6.36 -14.76 -1.22
C LYS A 178 -7.59 -14.03 -0.68
N VAL A 179 -7.84 -12.87 -1.27
CA VAL A 179 -9.06 -12.10 -1.04
C VAL A 179 -10.20 -12.87 -1.72
N ALA A 180 -11.10 -13.44 -0.92
CA ALA A 180 -12.26 -14.21 -1.38
C ALA A 180 -13.32 -13.31 -2.02
#